data_AF-A0A6B9ZMW9-F1
#
_entry.id   AF-A0A6B9ZMW9-F1
#
_cell.length_a   1.000
_cell.length_b   1.000
_cell.length_c   1.000
_cell.angle_alpha   90.00
_cell.angle_beta   90.00
_cell.angle_gamma   90.00
#
_symmetry.space_group_name_H-M   'P 1'
#
loop_
_entity.id
_entity.type
_entity.pdbx_description
1 polymer ?
#
loop_
_entity_poly.entity_id
_entity_poly.type
_entity_poly.pdbx_seq_one_letter_code
_entity_poly.pdbx_strand_id
1 'polypeptide(L)'
;MNTFMYFEQIINVELGRHFSAGDALNEEFIDAVLHGDKRNRRALKTEFILFTDDFRSDHETQTAVKTHQGKLVALMDKVFSYIPDEHRADMELPEQKDSIYLLKYLYRVLLSGLNYIEHKFGRYIDKDISIPIGEVLTLSKRAREQLPLITDSPRMHALDVYLREIVTRPLTQLAEGDAADEPVTWRKKAYLKRLTAQLKAFNVAEEAGEGRSLTMELHALLQRINFNHPAYVSYMISLLDDEISEQKNNRDKCTTIIMQQRKINKCIAERTIAYDMCQMPLKEQLMEWLGYELDCFESLIRLDAMRSAYSCMN
;
A
#
# COMPACT_ATOMS: atom_id res chain seq x y z
N MET A 1 -33.21 17.37 2.42
CA MET A 1 -32.98 16.09 1.73
C MET A 1 -31.50 15.80 1.85
N ASN A 2 -31.13 14.67 2.45
CA ASN A 2 -29.73 14.31 2.73
C ASN A 2 -28.97 14.23 1.39
N THR A 3 -27.83 14.92 1.27
CA THR A 3 -27.05 15.02 0.02
C THR A 3 -26.50 13.65 -0.38
N PHE A 4 -26.20 12.80 0.60
CA PHE A 4 -25.84 11.40 0.36
C PHE A 4 -27.02 10.61 -0.23
N MET A 5 -28.22 10.79 0.32
CA MET A 5 -29.44 10.18 -0.24
C MET A 5 -29.76 10.69 -1.65
N TYR A 6 -29.41 11.94 -1.98
CA TYR A 6 -29.55 12.46 -3.34
C TYR A 6 -28.65 11.72 -4.35
N PHE A 7 -27.37 11.50 -4.02
CA PHE A 7 -26.48 10.71 -4.87
C PHE A 7 -26.89 9.23 -4.93
N GLU A 8 -27.31 8.64 -3.80
CA GLU A 8 -27.87 7.28 -3.80
C GLU A 8 -29.10 7.18 -4.70
N GLN A 9 -30.01 8.16 -4.66
CA GLN A 9 -31.20 8.17 -5.50
C GLN A 9 -30.84 8.31 -6.98
N ILE A 10 -29.97 9.25 -7.34
CA ILE A 10 -29.54 9.41 -8.73
C ILE A 10 -28.83 8.16 -9.24
N ILE A 11 -27.90 7.60 -8.47
CA ILE A 11 -27.04 6.51 -8.94
C ILE A 11 -27.76 5.17 -8.90
N ASN A 12 -28.50 4.88 -7.82
CA ASN A 12 -29.15 3.58 -7.67
C ASN A 12 -30.52 3.50 -8.34
N VAL A 13 -31.26 4.60 -8.40
CA VAL A 13 -32.63 4.60 -8.94
C VAL A 13 -32.64 5.12 -10.37
N GLU A 14 -32.19 6.35 -10.63
CA GLU A 14 -32.34 6.97 -11.94
C GLU A 14 -31.35 6.42 -12.97
N LEU A 15 -30.04 6.46 -12.69
CA LEU A 15 -29.02 5.87 -13.56
C LEU A 15 -29.22 4.36 -13.69
N GLY A 16 -29.55 3.68 -12.58
CA GLY A 16 -29.86 2.26 -12.59
C GLY A 16 -30.99 1.91 -13.57
N ARG A 17 -32.06 2.70 -13.62
CA ARG A 17 -33.17 2.49 -14.59
C ARG A 17 -32.73 2.70 -16.03
N HIS A 18 -32.09 3.83 -16.33
CA HIS A 18 -31.69 4.17 -17.70
C HIS A 18 -30.71 3.13 -18.29
N PHE A 19 -29.66 2.76 -17.54
CA PHE A 19 -28.68 1.79 -18.02
C PHE A 19 -29.19 0.34 -18.02
N SER A 20 -30.19 -0.01 -17.20
CA SER A 20 -30.83 -1.34 -17.26
C SER A 20 -31.82 -1.47 -18.42
N ALA A 21 -32.46 -0.37 -18.81
CA ALA A 21 -33.37 -0.30 -19.94
C ALA A 21 -32.65 -0.18 -21.30
N GLY A 22 -31.35 0.17 -21.29
CA GLY A 22 -30.58 0.45 -22.50
C GLY A 22 -30.88 1.83 -23.09
N ASP A 23 -31.51 2.72 -22.32
CA ASP A 23 -31.89 4.05 -22.74
C ASP A 23 -30.71 5.02 -22.66
N ALA A 24 -30.56 5.88 -23.67
CA ALA A 24 -29.66 7.02 -23.58
C ALA A 24 -30.16 8.00 -22.50
N LEU A 25 -29.22 8.64 -21.79
CA LEU A 25 -29.55 9.67 -20.81
C LEU A 25 -30.07 10.92 -21.51
N ASN A 26 -31.23 11.41 -21.09
CA ASN A 26 -31.83 12.63 -21.64
C ASN A 26 -30.99 13.86 -21.29
N GLU A 27 -30.81 14.79 -22.25
CA GLU A 27 -30.06 16.04 -22.05
C GLU A 27 -30.64 16.90 -20.92
N GLU A 28 -31.96 16.94 -20.76
CA GLU A 28 -32.63 17.65 -19.66
C GLU A 28 -32.25 17.08 -18.27
N PHE A 29 -32.09 15.75 -18.18
CA PHE A 29 -31.65 15.09 -16.95
C PHE A 29 -30.18 15.41 -16.65
N ILE A 30 -29.32 15.36 -17.67
CA ILE A 30 -27.90 15.73 -17.55
C ILE A 30 -27.79 17.18 -17.07
N ASP A 31 -28.54 18.09 -17.69
CA ASP A 31 -28.50 19.51 -17.33
C ASP A 31 -29.01 19.78 -15.92
N ALA A 32 -30.10 19.11 -15.51
CA ALA A 32 -30.65 19.21 -14.16
C ALA A 32 -29.66 18.74 -13.09
N VAL A 33 -28.97 17.62 -13.32
CA VAL A 33 -27.98 17.09 -12.36
C VAL A 33 -26.75 17.99 -12.28
N LEU A 34 -26.28 18.53 -13.41
CA LEU A 34 -25.09 19.40 -13.47
C LEU A 34 -25.35 20.81 -12.90
N HIS A 35 -26.53 21.39 -13.11
CA HIS A 35 -26.83 22.78 -12.71
C HIS A 35 -27.42 22.90 -11.30
N GLY A 36 -27.97 21.82 -10.72
CA GLY A 36 -28.38 21.78 -9.31
C GLY A 36 -27.21 21.89 -8.29
N ASP A 37 -25.97 21.90 -8.77
CA ASP A 37 -24.85 21.25 -8.07
C ASP A 37 -23.85 22.15 -7.32
N LYS A 38 -23.83 23.47 -7.57
CA LYS A 38 -23.02 24.40 -6.74
C LYS A 38 -23.39 24.35 -5.26
N ARG A 39 -24.63 23.96 -4.95
CA ARG A 39 -25.12 23.73 -3.59
C ARG A 39 -24.72 22.35 -3.06
N ASN A 40 -24.72 21.29 -3.87
CA ASN A 40 -24.57 19.92 -3.38
C ASN A 40 -23.12 19.57 -3.01
N ARG A 41 -22.11 20.09 -3.72
CA ARG A 41 -20.68 19.91 -3.34
C ARG A 41 -20.35 20.49 -1.96
N ARG A 42 -20.92 21.65 -1.64
CA ARG A 42 -20.78 22.27 -0.31
C ARG A 42 -21.64 21.52 0.71
N ALA A 43 -22.85 21.11 0.33
CA ALA A 43 -23.75 20.36 1.19
C ALA A 43 -23.15 19.01 1.63
N LEU A 44 -22.51 18.23 0.75
CA LEU A 44 -21.79 17.00 1.15
C LEU A 44 -20.76 17.27 2.25
N LYS A 45 -19.91 18.30 2.08
CA LYS A 45 -18.89 18.65 3.09
C LYS A 45 -19.51 19.16 4.39
N THR A 46 -20.47 20.06 4.30
CA THR A 46 -21.17 20.64 5.46
C THR A 46 -21.98 19.60 6.20
N GLU A 47 -22.61 18.67 5.49
CA GLU A 47 -23.38 17.57 6.06
C GLU A 47 -22.47 16.56 6.74
N PHE A 48 -21.32 16.20 6.17
CA PHE A 48 -20.34 15.38 6.89
C PHE A 48 -19.85 16.06 8.17
N ILE A 49 -19.61 17.38 8.15
CA ILE A 49 -19.22 18.14 9.35
C ILE A 49 -20.33 18.05 10.41
N LEU A 50 -21.56 18.44 10.05
CA LEU A 50 -22.70 18.43 10.96
C LEU A 50 -23.02 17.02 11.48
N PHE A 51 -22.95 16.02 10.61
CA PHE A 51 -23.19 14.62 10.95
C PHE A 51 -22.15 14.09 11.94
N THR A 52 -20.89 14.55 11.85
CA THR A 52 -19.85 14.13 12.80
C THR A 52 -19.80 14.91 14.09
N ASP A 53 -20.28 16.16 14.11
CA ASP A 53 -20.35 17.00 15.32
C ASP A 53 -21.41 16.48 16.31
N ASP A 54 -22.39 15.72 15.84
CA ASP A 54 -23.45 15.11 16.67
C ASP A 54 -22.99 13.83 17.40
N PHE A 55 -21.82 13.26 17.08
CA PHE A 55 -21.34 12.04 17.72
C PHE A 55 -20.72 12.30 19.09
N ARG A 56 -21.18 11.55 20.08
CA ARG A 56 -20.78 11.74 21.48
C ARG A 56 -19.58 10.87 21.87
N SER A 57 -19.22 9.89 21.05
CA SER A 57 -18.11 8.97 21.31
C SER A 57 -17.24 8.68 20.08
N ASP A 58 -15.96 8.38 20.34
CA ASP A 58 -15.00 7.97 19.30
C ASP A 58 -15.46 6.72 18.52
N HIS A 59 -16.16 5.80 19.19
CA HIS A 59 -16.66 4.57 18.56
C HIS A 59 -17.79 4.83 17.58
N GLU A 60 -18.72 5.75 17.91
CA GLU A 60 -19.79 6.18 17.02
C GLU A 60 -19.22 6.89 15.79
N THR A 61 -18.26 7.81 16.00
CA THR A 61 -17.56 8.48 14.88
C THR A 61 -16.85 7.46 14.00
N GLN A 62 -16.16 6.48 14.58
CA GLN A 62 -15.48 5.44 13.83
C GLN A 62 -16.47 4.63 12.98
N THR A 63 -17.54 4.13 13.58
CA THR A 63 -18.55 3.32 12.90
C THR A 63 -19.18 4.11 11.75
N ALA A 64 -19.58 5.36 12.02
CA ALA A 64 -20.14 6.26 11.04
C ALA A 64 -19.20 6.50 9.86
N VAL A 65 -17.93 6.83 10.12
CA VAL A 65 -16.91 7.06 9.07
C VAL A 65 -16.73 5.81 8.21
N LYS A 66 -16.60 4.64 8.82
CA LYS A 66 -16.45 3.36 8.10
C LYS A 66 -17.65 3.04 7.22
N THR A 67 -18.87 3.20 7.74
CA THR A 67 -20.09 2.97 6.96
C THR A 67 -20.15 3.90 5.76
N HIS A 68 -19.85 5.19 5.94
CA HIS A 68 -19.87 6.17 4.86
C HIS A 68 -18.78 5.92 3.81
N GLN A 69 -17.57 5.58 4.26
CA GLN A 69 -16.48 5.17 3.38
C GLN A 69 -16.91 4.01 2.48
N GLY A 70 -17.46 2.93 3.06
CA GLY A 70 -17.90 1.75 2.31
C GLY A 70 -19.01 2.09 1.30
N LYS A 71 -20.01 2.89 1.69
CA LYS A 71 -21.07 3.30 0.77
C LYS A 71 -20.55 4.18 -0.37
N LEU A 72 -19.63 5.12 -0.10
CA LEU A 72 -19.01 5.93 -1.14
C LEU A 72 -18.24 5.08 -2.14
N VAL A 73 -17.45 4.11 -1.67
CA VAL A 73 -16.72 3.17 -2.54
C VAL A 73 -17.71 2.41 -3.43
N ALA A 74 -18.77 1.84 -2.85
CA ALA A 74 -19.77 1.11 -3.62
C ALA A 74 -20.48 1.98 -4.68
N LEU A 75 -20.83 3.23 -4.35
CA LEU A 75 -21.41 4.17 -5.31
C LEU A 75 -20.42 4.54 -6.42
N MET A 76 -19.15 4.75 -6.07
CA MET A 76 -18.10 5.05 -7.05
C MET A 76 -17.88 3.89 -8.02
N ASP A 77 -17.81 2.67 -7.51
CA ASP A 77 -17.63 1.46 -8.34
C ASP A 77 -18.84 1.23 -9.25
N LYS A 78 -20.05 1.52 -8.76
CA LYS A 78 -21.27 1.45 -9.56
C LYS A 78 -21.28 2.51 -10.67
N VAL A 79 -20.96 3.77 -10.37
CA VAL A 79 -20.81 4.82 -11.40
C VAL A 79 -19.74 4.43 -12.42
N PHE A 80 -18.62 3.90 -11.94
CA PHE A 80 -17.52 3.46 -12.79
C PHE A 80 -17.94 2.31 -13.73
N SER A 81 -18.79 1.40 -13.27
CA SER A 81 -19.33 0.31 -14.10
C SER A 81 -20.15 0.80 -15.30
N TYR A 82 -20.78 1.97 -15.20
CA TYR A 82 -21.54 2.59 -16.30
C TYR A 82 -20.65 3.34 -17.30
N ILE A 83 -19.39 3.62 -16.97
CA ILE A 83 -18.46 4.29 -17.89
C ILE A 83 -18.01 3.25 -18.95
N PRO A 84 -18.11 3.56 -20.25
CA PRO A 84 -17.60 2.69 -21.31
C PRO A 84 -16.09 2.46 -21.20
N ASP A 85 -15.62 1.26 -21.56
CA ASP A 85 -14.20 0.85 -21.38
C ASP A 85 -13.20 1.81 -22.03
N GLU A 86 -13.52 2.33 -23.20
CA GLU A 86 -12.70 3.32 -23.93
C GLU A 86 -12.47 4.62 -23.15
N HIS A 87 -13.37 4.95 -22.22
CA HIS A 87 -13.32 6.15 -21.40
C HIS A 87 -12.87 5.89 -19.96
N ARG A 88 -12.57 4.63 -19.59
CA ARG A 88 -12.12 4.25 -18.23
C ARG A 88 -10.66 4.57 -17.96
N ALA A 89 -9.82 4.58 -19.00
CA ALA A 89 -8.38 4.82 -18.87
C ALA A 89 -8.05 6.28 -18.53
N ASP A 90 -8.93 7.20 -18.90
CA ASP A 90 -8.79 8.62 -18.65
C ASP A 90 -10.00 9.15 -17.87
N MET A 91 -9.77 9.57 -16.63
CA MET A 91 -10.80 10.15 -15.76
C MET A 91 -10.85 11.68 -15.85
N GLU A 92 -10.26 12.28 -16.89
CA GLU A 92 -10.47 13.67 -17.27
C GLU A 92 -11.89 13.92 -17.80
N LEU A 93 -12.40 15.11 -17.48
CA LEU A 93 -13.74 15.51 -17.89
C LEU A 93 -13.68 15.89 -19.38
N PRO A 94 -14.51 15.27 -20.23
CA PRO A 94 -14.58 15.64 -21.64
C PRO A 94 -15.10 17.08 -21.78
N GLU A 95 -14.83 17.69 -22.94
CA GLU A 95 -15.35 19.03 -23.25
C GLU A 95 -16.86 19.01 -23.52
N GLN A 96 -17.33 17.93 -24.16
CA GLN A 96 -18.74 17.71 -24.45
C GLN A 96 -19.48 17.28 -23.18
N LYS A 97 -20.60 17.95 -22.87
CA LYS A 97 -21.44 17.66 -21.70
C LYS A 97 -22.47 16.58 -21.99
N ASP A 98 -22.01 15.37 -22.26
CA ASP A 98 -22.83 14.21 -22.54
C ASP A 98 -22.98 13.28 -21.32
N SER A 99 -23.47 12.06 -21.54
CA SER A 99 -23.60 11.02 -20.52
C SER A 99 -22.25 10.66 -19.89
N ILE A 100 -21.17 10.61 -20.67
CA ILE A 100 -19.82 10.29 -20.19
C ILE A 100 -19.31 11.41 -19.28
N TYR A 101 -19.55 12.67 -19.66
CA TYR A 101 -19.27 13.83 -18.81
C TYR A 101 -19.95 13.67 -17.46
N LEU A 102 -21.25 13.38 -17.45
CA LEU A 102 -22.02 13.22 -16.21
C LEU A 102 -21.46 12.11 -15.33
N LEU A 103 -21.17 10.93 -15.90
CA LEU A 103 -20.64 9.80 -15.13
C LEU A 103 -19.27 10.10 -14.52
N LYS A 104 -18.32 10.62 -15.31
CA LYS A 104 -16.99 11.02 -14.81
C LYS A 104 -17.09 12.16 -13.79
N TYR A 105 -18.04 13.06 -14.00
CA TYR A 105 -18.32 14.15 -13.09
C TYR A 105 -18.83 13.65 -11.73
N LEU A 106 -19.84 12.76 -11.72
CA LEU A 106 -20.37 12.14 -10.51
C LEU A 106 -19.26 11.37 -9.76
N TYR A 107 -18.45 10.60 -10.49
CA TYR A 107 -17.31 9.89 -9.91
C TYR A 107 -16.35 10.87 -9.19
N ARG A 108 -15.99 12.00 -9.84
CA ARG A 108 -15.13 13.04 -9.23
C ARG A 108 -15.74 13.69 -7.99
N VAL A 109 -17.07 13.89 -7.96
CA VAL A 109 -17.75 14.45 -6.78
C VAL A 109 -17.67 13.47 -5.61
N LEU A 110 -17.96 12.19 -5.84
CA LEU A 110 -17.85 11.14 -4.82
C LEU A 110 -16.40 10.99 -4.33
N LEU A 111 -15.42 11.01 -5.24
CA LEU A 111 -13.99 10.99 -4.91
C LEU A 111 -13.60 12.18 -4.02
N SER A 112 -14.12 13.38 -4.31
CA SER A 112 -13.90 14.55 -3.45
C SER A 112 -14.49 14.36 -2.05
N GLY A 113 -15.60 13.66 -1.90
CA GLY A 113 -16.18 13.31 -0.60
C GLY A 113 -15.30 12.32 0.15
N LEU A 114 -14.81 11.30 -0.55
CA LEU A 114 -13.92 10.28 0.02
C LEU A 114 -12.57 10.88 0.48
N ASN A 115 -11.96 11.74 -0.33
CA ASN A 115 -10.73 12.47 0.02
C ASN A 115 -10.94 13.41 1.23
N TYR A 116 -12.15 13.98 1.37
CA TYR A 116 -12.49 14.79 2.53
C TYR A 116 -12.52 13.93 3.81
N ILE A 117 -13.14 12.75 3.75
CA ILE A 117 -13.14 11.80 4.87
C ILE A 117 -11.71 11.39 5.22
N GLU A 118 -10.88 11.10 4.23
CA GLU A 118 -9.47 10.74 4.44
C GLU A 118 -8.69 11.83 5.16
N HIS A 119 -8.84 13.07 4.74
CA HIS A 119 -8.11 14.17 5.35
C HIS A 119 -8.61 14.50 6.76
N LYS A 120 -9.94 14.53 6.99
CA LYS A 120 -10.52 14.98 8.26
C LYS A 120 -10.62 13.88 9.30
N PHE A 121 -10.88 12.64 8.88
CA PHE A 121 -11.14 11.50 9.75
C PHE A 121 -10.15 10.36 9.54
N GLY A 122 -8.92 10.65 9.10
CA GLY A 122 -7.91 9.64 8.79
C GLY A 122 -7.62 8.64 9.93
N ARG A 123 -7.84 9.01 11.20
CA ARG A 123 -7.72 8.09 12.35
C ARG A 123 -8.82 7.03 12.44
N TYR A 124 -9.97 7.30 11.82
CA TYR A 124 -11.18 6.49 11.88
C TYR A 124 -11.46 5.71 10.60
N ILE A 125 -10.77 6.04 9.51
CA ILE A 125 -10.89 5.32 8.24
C ILE A 125 -10.56 3.84 8.40
N ASP A 126 -11.35 3.01 7.75
CA ASP A 126 -11.01 1.62 7.56
C ASP A 126 -9.93 1.48 6.48
N LYS A 127 -8.74 1.04 6.89
CA LYS A 127 -7.62 0.88 5.98
C LYS A 127 -7.67 -0.45 5.21
N ASP A 128 -8.52 -1.38 5.65
CA ASP A 128 -8.68 -2.72 5.08
C ASP A 128 -9.72 -2.77 3.97
N ILE A 129 -10.56 -1.73 3.84
CA ILE A 129 -11.49 -1.60 2.72
C ILE A 129 -10.71 -1.35 1.41
N SER A 130 -11.19 -1.97 0.33
CA SER A 130 -10.70 -1.74 -1.04
C SER A 130 -10.90 -0.29 -1.47
N ILE A 131 -9.95 0.25 -2.23
CA ILE A 131 -10.16 1.55 -2.88
C ILE A 131 -11.06 1.39 -4.11
N PRO A 132 -11.73 2.45 -4.57
CA PRO A 132 -12.56 2.39 -5.78
C PRO A 132 -11.77 1.94 -7.02
N ILE A 133 -12.42 1.23 -7.94
CA ILE A 133 -11.79 0.64 -9.13
C ILE A 133 -11.08 1.70 -9.98
N GLY A 134 -11.70 2.86 -10.20
CA GLY A 134 -11.06 3.95 -10.96
C GLY A 134 -9.80 4.52 -10.28
N GLU A 135 -9.72 4.45 -8.95
CA GLU A 135 -8.51 4.81 -8.21
C GLU A 135 -7.41 3.75 -8.39
N VAL A 136 -7.76 2.46 -8.46
CA VAL A 136 -6.81 1.38 -8.79
C VAL A 136 -6.18 1.61 -10.16
N LEU A 137 -6.99 1.92 -11.18
CA LEU A 137 -6.49 2.21 -12.52
C LEU A 137 -5.59 3.44 -12.56
N THR A 138 -5.96 4.50 -11.81
CA THR A 138 -5.13 5.71 -11.69
C THR A 138 -3.78 5.38 -11.02
N LEU A 139 -3.78 4.55 -9.99
CA LEU A 139 -2.55 4.08 -9.33
C LEU A 139 -1.71 3.20 -10.26
N SER A 140 -2.33 2.30 -11.02
CA SER A 140 -1.66 1.46 -12.03
C SER A 140 -1.00 2.30 -13.11
N LYS A 141 -1.72 3.28 -13.67
CA LYS A 141 -1.17 4.23 -14.64
C LYS A 141 0.03 4.97 -14.06
N ARG A 142 -0.10 5.49 -12.83
CA ARG A 142 1.01 6.15 -12.14
C ARG A 142 2.19 5.19 -11.92
N ALA A 143 1.94 3.94 -11.54
CA ALA A 143 3.00 2.95 -11.37
C ALA A 143 3.74 2.72 -12.69
N ARG A 144 3.03 2.56 -13.82
CA ARG A 144 3.63 2.45 -15.17
C ARG A 144 4.51 3.64 -15.54
N GLU A 145 4.08 4.85 -15.20
CA GLU A 145 4.86 6.07 -15.46
C GLU A 145 6.10 6.18 -14.54
N GLN A 146 5.98 5.75 -13.29
CA GLN A 146 7.05 5.91 -12.29
C GLN A 146 8.06 4.77 -12.28
N LEU A 147 7.67 3.58 -12.72
CA LEU A 147 8.52 2.39 -12.67
C LEU A 147 9.80 2.56 -13.50
N PRO A 148 9.77 3.01 -14.77
CA PRO A 148 10.99 3.26 -15.55
C PRO A 148 11.91 4.30 -14.90
N LEU A 149 11.33 5.37 -14.34
CA LEU A 149 12.09 6.41 -13.63
C LEU A 149 12.81 5.87 -12.38
N ILE A 150 12.29 4.78 -11.81
CA ILE A 150 12.92 4.09 -10.69
C ILE A 150 13.97 3.11 -11.20
N THR A 151 13.60 2.21 -12.11
CA THR A 151 14.43 1.09 -12.55
C THR A 151 15.65 1.52 -13.36
N ASP A 152 15.51 2.59 -14.16
CA ASP A 152 16.53 3.01 -15.13
C ASP A 152 17.58 3.94 -14.50
N SER A 153 17.52 4.12 -13.17
CA SER A 153 18.49 4.95 -12.47
C SER A 153 19.85 4.23 -12.33
N PRO A 154 20.98 4.95 -12.40
CA PRO A 154 22.30 4.35 -12.22
C PRO A 154 22.45 3.61 -10.89
N ARG A 155 21.86 4.14 -9.81
CA ARG A 155 21.88 3.53 -8.48
C ARG A 155 21.14 2.19 -8.46
N MET A 156 20.00 2.07 -9.14
CA MET A 156 19.27 0.80 -9.25
C MET A 156 19.97 -0.20 -10.18
N HIS A 157 20.68 0.27 -11.20
CA HIS A 157 21.50 -0.60 -12.05
C HIS A 157 22.75 -1.15 -11.34
N ALA A 158 23.27 -0.44 -10.34
CA ALA A 158 24.41 -0.89 -9.54
C ALA A 158 24.05 -1.95 -8.48
N LEU A 159 22.76 -2.21 -8.26
CA LEU A 159 22.30 -3.24 -7.34
C LEU A 159 22.31 -4.62 -7.99
N ASP A 160 22.34 -5.65 -7.13
CA ASP A 160 22.05 -7.01 -7.53
C ASP A 160 20.69 -7.11 -8.24
N VAL A 161 20.66 -7.89 -9.33
CA VAL A 161 19.49 -8.01 -10.21
C VAL A 161 18.30 -8.60 -9.45
N TYR A 162 18.55 -9.60 -8.62
CA TYR A 162 17.51 -10.27 -7.87
C TYR A 162 16.92 -9.35 -6.79
N LEU A 163 17.75 -8.62 -6.05
CA LEU A 163 17.29 -7.59 -5.11
C LEU A 163 16.46 -6.50 -5.81
N ARG A 164 16.90 -6.03 -6.99
CA ARG A 164 16.17 -5.04 -7.77
C ARG A 164 14.77 -5.54 -8.13
N GLU A 165 14.67 -6.77 -8.62
CA GLU A 165 13.39 -7.39 -8.98
C GLU A 165 12.45 -7.53 -7.78
N ILE A 166 12.96 -7.99 -6.63
CA ILE A 166 12.16 -8.13 -5.40
C ILE A 166 11.54 -6.78 -5.00
N VAL A 167 12.33 -5.71 -5.06
CA VAL A 167 11.93 -4.39 -4.57
C VAL A 167 10.97 -3.68 -5.51
N THR A 168 11.11 -3.90 -6.83
CA THR A 168 10.23 -3.30 -7.83
C THR A 168 8.95 -4.10 -8.06
N ARG A 169 8.95 -5.41 -7.75
CA ARG A 169 7.81 -6.32 -7.96
C ARG A 169 6.45 -5.77 -7.50
N PRO A 170 6.29 -5.16 -6.31
CA PRO A 170 4.99 -4.60 -5.91
C PRO A 170 4.48 -3.49 -6.84
N LEU A 171 5.38 -2.73 -7.45
CA LEU A 171 5.02 -1.68 -8.42
C LEU A 171 4.77 -2.27 -9.80
N THR A 172 5.53 -3.28 -10.21
CA THR A 172 5.34 -4.03 -11.46
C THR A 172 3.97 -4.72 -11.48
N GLN A 173 3.62 -5.46 -10.43
CA GLN A 173 2.30 -6.11 -10.29
C GLN A 173 1.13 -5.10 -10.37
N LEU A 174 1.30 -3.92 -9.76
CA LEU A 174 0.31 -2.85 -9.86
C LEU A 174 0.23 -2.26 -11.28
N ALA A 175 1.37 -2.12 -11.95
CA ALA A 175 1.49 -1.55 -13.30
C ALA A 175 0.85 -2.46 -14.37
N GLU A 176 1.07 -3.77 -14.26
CA GLU A 176 0.59 -4.81 -15.19
C GLU A 176 -0.90 -5.14 -15.00
N GLY A 177 -1.47 -4.76 -13.85
CA GLY A 177 -2.87 -5.09 -13.54
C GLY A 177 -3.06 -6.52 -13.02
N ASP A 178 -1.96 -7.22 -12.75
CA ASP A 178 -1.91 -8.57 -12.15
C ASP A 178 -2.38 -8.61 -10.67
N ALA A 179 -2.95 -7.51 -10.17
CA ALA A 179 -3.64 -7.47 -8.87
C ALA A 179 -4.98 -8.23 -8.87
N ALA A 180 -5.23 -9.12 -9.84
CA ALA A 180 -6.49 -9.84 -10.02
C ALA A 180 -6.88 -10.69 -8.81
N ASP A 181 -5.91 -11.15 -8.01
CA ASP A 181 -6.16 -12.04 -6.88
C ASP A 181 -6.32 -11.32 -5.52
N GLU A 182 -5.92 -10.05 -5.41
CA GLU A 182 -6.04 -9.30 -4.14
C GLU A 182 -6.48 -7.85 -4.36
N PRO A 183 -7.63 -7.44 -3.79
CA PRO A 183 -8.11 -6.07 -3.95
C PRO A 183 -7.12 -5.07 -3.33
N VAL A 184 -6.87 -3.96 -4.04
CA VAL A 184 -5.99 -2.91 -3.52
C VAL A 184 -6.71 -2.15 -2.40
N THR A 185 -6.29 -2.34 -1.17
CA THR A 185 -6.83 -1.65 0.01
C THR A 185 -6.23 -0.26 0.18
N TRP A 186 -6.87 0.58 1.01
CA TRP A 186 -6.31 1.88 1.42
C TRP A 186 -4.93 1.74 2.05
N ARG A 187 -4.73 0.69 2.84
CA ARG A 187 -3.42 0.37 3.41
C ARG A 187 -2.39 0.07 2.32
N LYS A 188 -2.71 -0.82 1.37
CA LYS A 188 -1.82 -1.17 0.26
C LYS A 188 -1.49 0.06 -0.60
N LYS A 189 -2.49 0.90 -0.90
CA LYS A 189 -2.29 2.21 -1.57
C LYS A 189 -1.32 3.11 -0.82
N ALA A 190 -1.47 3.26 0.49
CA ALA A 190 -0.59 4.08 1.32
C ALA A 190 0.84 3.53 1.35
N TYR A 191 0.97 2.19 1.49
CA TYR A 191 2.26 1.51 1.47
C TYR A 191 2.99 1.70 0.14
N LEU A 192 2.32 1.42 -0.99
CA LEU A 192 2.92 1.55 -2.32
C LEU A 192 3.35 2.99 -2.60
N LYS A 193 2.54 3.99 -2.22
CA LYS A 193 2.94 5.41 -2.30
C LYS A 193 4.22 5.68 -1.50
N ARG A 194 4.33 5.13 -0.28
CA ARG A 194 5.52 5.28 0.57
C ARG A 194 6.73 4.60 -0.07
N LEU A 195 6.58 3.36 -0.55
CA LEU A 195 7.63 2.63 -1.25
C LEU A 195 8.15 3.40 -2.48
N THR A 196 7.25 3.83 -3.37
CA THR A 196 7.62 4.64 -4.55
C THR A 196 8.38 5.91 -4.15
N ALA A 197 7.92 6.63 -3.12
CA ALA A 197 8.59 7.83 -2.64
C ALA A 197 10.00 7.52 -2.09
N GLN A 198 10.16 6.43 -1.36
CA GLN A 198 11.46 6.00 -0.82
C GLN A 198 12.42 5.60 -1.93
N LEU A 199 11.98 4.80 -2.92
CA LEU A 199 12.84 4.39 -4.04
C LEU A 199 13.27 5.57 -4.90
N LYS A 200 12.39 6.55 -5.11
CA LYS A 200 12.78 7.82 -5.76
C LYS A 200 13.81 8.60 -4.96
N ALA A 201 13.61 8.71 -3.65
CA ALA A 201 14.57 9.39 -2.78
C ALA A 201 15.93 8.68 -2.80
N PHE A 202 15.94 7.35 -2.85
CA PHE A 202 17.15 6.55 -3.01
C PHE A 202 17.87 6.87 -4.33
N ASN A 203 17.15 7.07 -5.43
CA ASN A 203 17.74 7.36 -6.74
C ASN A 203 18.39 8.75 -6.83
N VAL A 204 17.90 9.71 -6.05
CA VAL A 204 18.35 11.12 -6.07
C VAL A 204 19.32 11.43 -4.92
N ALA A 205 19.50 10.51 -3.97
CA ALA A 205 20.45 10.68 -2.89
C ALA A 205 21.87 10.87 -3.45
N GLU A 206 22.60 11.86 -2.91
CA GLU A 206 24.02 12.06 -3.23
C GLU A 206 24.81 10.78 -2.97
N GLU A 207 25.95 10.64 -3.66
CA GLU A 207 26.82 9.49 -3.49
C GLU A 207 27.09 9.26 -2.00
N ALA A 208 26.92 8.01 -1.58
CA ALA A 208 27.18 7.61 -0.22
C ALA A 208 28.63 8.01 0.12
N GLY A 209 28.83 8.75 1.21
CA GLY A 209 30.18 9.09 1.67
C GLY A 209 31.06 7.84 1.75
N GLU A 210 32.37 8.03 1.53
CA GLU A 210 33.37 6.96 1.44
C GLU A 210 33.11 5.82 2.44
N GLY A 211 32.69 4.65 1.93
CA GLY A 211 32.55 3.42 2.72
C GLY A 211 31.14 2.84 2.90
N ARG A 212 30.06 3.47 2.43
CA ARG A 212 28.71 2.85 2.44
C ARG A 212 28.35 2.23 1.09
N SER A 213 28.07 0.92 1.09
CA SER A 213 27.54 0.21 -0.09
C SER A 213 26.09 0.63 -0.36
N LEU A 214 25.76 0.87 -1.63
CA LEU A 214 24.40 1.18 -2.10
C LEU A 214 23.36 0.15 -1.63
N THR A 215 23.75 -1.13 -1.59
CA THR A 215 22.92 -2.23 -1.12
C THR A 215 22.53 -2.07 0.35
N MET A 216 23.46 -1.65 1.20
CA MET A 216 23.19 -1.41 2.63
C MET A 216 22.22 -0.24 2.83
N GLU A 217 22.33 0.81 2.02
CA GLU A 217 21.42 1.95 2.09
C GLU A 217 19.99 1.56 1.70
N LEU A 218 19.84 0.73 0.65
CA LEU A 218 18.55 0.21 0.27
C LEU A 218 17.96 -0.69 1.36
N HIS A 219 18.74 -1.58 1.97
CA HIS A 219 18.27 -2.40 3.08
C HIS A 219 17.80 -1.58 4.27
N ALA A 220 18.54 -0.53 4.66
CA ALA A 220 18.13 0.35 5.74
C ALA A 220 16.79 1.05 5.41
N LEU A 221 16.60 1.46 4.17
CA LEU A 221 15.36 2.05 3.69
C LEU A 221 14.19 1.05 3.74
N LEU A 222 14.38 -0.17 3.26
CA LEU A 222 13.36 -1.23 3.25
C LEU A 222 12.97 -1.66 4.67
N GLN A 223 13.95 -1.76 5.57
CA GLN A 223 13.70 -2.05 6.99
C GLN A 223 12.90 -0.93 7.67
N ARG A 224 13.21 0.34 7.38
CA ARG A 224 12.50 1.49 7.94
C ARG A 224 11.00 1.46 7.60
N ILE A 225 10.64 1.08 6.38
CA ILE A 225 9.24 0.99 5.95
C ILE A 225 8.61 -0.38 6.20
N ASN A 226 9.32 -1.30 6.87
CA ASN A 226 8.88 -2.67 7.13
C ASN A 226 8.44 -3.41 5.86
N PHE A 227 9.36 -3.51 4.90
CA PHE A 227 9.18 -4.31 3.68
C PHE A 227 9.25 -5.81 3.98
N ASN A 228 8.25 -6.34 4.67
CA ASN A 228 8.13 -7.75 5.02
C ASN A 228 7.60 -8.60 3.87
N HIS A 229 8.00 -8.31 2.63
CA HIS A 229 7.67 -9.14 1.49
C HIS A 229 8.41 -10.49 1.59
N PRO A 230 7.75 -11.65 1.40
CA PRO A 230 8.36 -12.97 1.59
C PRO A 230 9.68 -13.17 0.85
N ALA A 231 9.72 -12.80 -0.43
CA ALA A 231 10.96 -12.91 -1.23
C ALA A 231 12.13 -12.06 -0.67
N TYR A 232 11.82 -10.91 -0.07
CA TYR A 232 12.85 -10.08 0.56
C TYR A 232 13.32 -10.66 1.89
N VAL A 233 12.40 -11.22 2.69
CA VAL A 233 12.75 -11.92 3.92
C VAL A 233 13.69 -13.08 3.60
N SER A 234 13.34 -13.92 2.61
CA SER A 234 14.17 -15.04 2.17
C SER A 234 15.55 -14.58 1.67
N TYR A 235 15.60 -13.49 0.90
CA TYR A 235 16.86 -12.89 0.46
C TYR A 235 17.73 -12.40 1.62
N MET A 236 17.13 -11.76 2.63
CA MET A 236 17.86 -11.31 3.81
C MET A 236 18.36 -12.49 4.64
N ILE A 237 17.56 -13.56 4.77
CA ILE A 237 17.96 -14.79 5.46
C ILE A 237 19.15 -15.43 4.74
N SER A 238 19.12 -15.55 3.40
CA SER A 238 20.25 -16.14 2.67
C SER A 238 21.54 -15.34 2.83
N LEU A 239 21.47 -14.00 2.79
CA LEU A 239 22.63 -13.16 3.03
C LEU A 239 23.22 -13.34 4.44
N LEU A 240 22.36 -13.47 5.45
CA LEU A 240 22.80 -13.71 6.83
C LEU A 240 23.37 -15.11 6.99
N ASP A 241 22.75 -16.12 6.38
CA ASP A 241 23.21 -17.50 6.41
C ASP A 241 24.59 -17.66 5.75
N ASP A 242 24.82 -17.00 4.61
CA ASP A 242 26.12 -16.96 3.95
C ASP A 242 27.18 -16.33 4.87
N GLU A 243 26.89 -15.16 5.47
CA GLU A 243 27.82 -14.46 6.39
C GLU A 243 28.14 -15.30 7.65
N ILE A 244 27.16 -16.05 8.16
CA ILE A 244 27.34 -16.96 9.29
C ILE A 244 28.15 -18.19 8.87
N SER A 245 27.86 -18.74 7.69
CA SER A 245 28.49 -19.96 7.17
C SER A 245 29.96 -19.77 6.79
N GLU A 246 30.38 -18.54 6.47
CA GLU A 246 31.79 -18.17 6.29
C GLU A 246 32.64 -18.37 7.55
N GLN A 247 32.03 -18.36 8.74
CA GLN A 247 32.76 -18.55 9.99
C GLN A 247 33.06 -20.04 10.24
N LYS A 248 34.33 -20.34 10.53
CA LYS A 248 34.78 -21.74 10.70
C LYS A 248 34.34 -22.37 12.02
N ASN A 249 34.24 -21.57 13.08
CA ASN A 249 33.95 -22.06 14.43
C ASN A 249 32.53 -21.68 14.86
N ASN A 250 31.82 -22.61 15.49
CA ASN A 250 30.49 -22.38 16.07
C ASN A 250 30.46 -21.18 17.03
N ARG A 251 31.55 -20.91 17.76
CA ARG A 251 31.65 -19.73 18.64
C ARG A 251 31.69 -18.41 17.86
N ASP A 252 32.39 -18.39 16.73
CA ASP A 252 32.47 -17.23 15.86
C ASP A 252 31.12 -17.01 15.16
N LYS A 253 30.44 -18.09 14.74
CA LYS A 253 29.05 -18.06 14.25
C LYS A 253 28.10 -17.40 15.25
N CYS A 254 28.12 -17.83 16.51
CA CYS A 254 27.31 -17.21 17.58
C CYS A 254 27.62 -15.72 17.73
N THR A 255 28.90 -15.33 17.66
CA THR A 255 29.32 -13.93 17.76
C THR A 255 28.79 -13.10 16.59
N THR A 256 28.88 -13.62 15.36
CA THR A 256 28.30 -13.00 14.16
C THR A 256 26.79 -12.84 14.29
N ILE A 257 26.07 -13.86 14.73
CA ILE A 257 24.62 -13.80 14.97
C ILE A 257 24.27 -12.68 15.96
N ILE A 258 24.95 -12.61 17.10
CA ILE A 258 24.73 -11.56 18.11
C ILE A 258 25.01 -10.16 17.53
N MET A 259 26.05 -10.02 16.70
CA MET A 259 26.35 -8.76 16.02
C MET A 259 25.25 -8.36 15.04
N GLN A 260 24.70 -9.32 14.28
CA GLN A 260 23.59 -9.08 13.35
C GLN A 260 22.30 -8.72 14.08
N GLN A 261 21.94 -9.43 15.15
CA GLN A 261 20.82 -9.08 16.03
C GLN A 261 20.94 -7.65 16.57
N ARG A 262 22.15 -7.22 16.95
CA ARG A 262 22.41 -5.84 17.39
C ARG A 262 22.22 -4.82 16.26
N LYS A 263 22.68 -5.12 15.04
CA LYS A 263 22.51 -4.23 13.87
C LYS A 263 21.03 -4.06 13.55
N ILE A 264 20.28 -5.16 13.45
CA ILE A 264 18.84 -5.16 13.16
C ILE A 264 18.07 -4.44 14.27
N ASN A 265 18.45 -4.60 15.53
CA ASN A 265 17.78 -3.92 16.63
C ASN A 265 17.93 -2.39 16.62
N LYS A 266 19.04 -1.88 16.08
CA LYS A 266 19.27 -0.44 15.93
C LYS A 266 18.43 0.19 14.83
N CYS A 267 17.88 -0.60 13.90
CA CYS A 267 17.03 -0.09 12.83
C CYS A 267 15.67 0.33 13.41
N ILE A 268 15.34 1.61 13.23
CA ILE A 268 14.04 2.18 13.62
C ILE A 268 13.06 1.90 12.49
N ALA A 269 12.19 0.91 12.69
CA ALA A 269 11.06 0.64 11.81
C ALA A 269 9.86 1.54 12.16
N GLU A 270 9.22 2.11 11.14
CA GLU A 270 7.95 2.81 11.29
C GLU A 270 6.85 1.80 11.67
N ARG A 271 6.38 1.83 12.94
CA ARG A 271 5.41 0.85 13.46
C ARG A 271 4.04 0.86 12.76
N THR A 272 3.74 1.91 12.00
CA THR A 272 2.40 2.14 11.44
C THR A 272 2.23 1.67 10.00
N ILE A 273 3.29 1.16 9.38
CA ILE A 273 3.32 0.80 7.96
C ILE A 273 4.01 -0.57 7.82
N ALA A 274 3.42 -1.48 7.05
CA ALA A 274 3.98 -2.77 6.67
C ALA A 274 3.48 -3.14 5.27
N TYR A 275 4.26 -3.92 4.52
CA TYR A 275 3.82 -4.40 3.20
C TYR A 275 2.63 -5.34 3.35
N ASP A 276 2.78 -6.35 4.21
CA ASP A 276 1.72 -7.28 4.61
C ASP A 276 1.51 -7.17 6.12
N MET A 277 0.28 -6.85 6.56
CA MET A 277 -0.04 -6.74 8.00
C MET A 277 -0.39 -8.07 8.66
N CYS A 278 -0.74 -9.08 7.86
CA CYS A 278 -1.00 -10.42 8.36
C CYS A 278 0.31 -11.16 8.65
N GLN A 279 1.41 -10.71 8.03
CA GLN A 279 2.74 -11.20 8.31
C GLN A 279 3.38 -10.45 9.48
N MET A 280 4.22 -11.19 10.20
CA MET A 280 5.09 -10.62 11.22
C MET A 280 5.95 -9.48 10.63
N PRO A 281 6.27 -8.42 11.38
CA PRO A 281 7.21 -7.39 10.93
C PRO A 281 8.56 -7.99 10.52
N LEU A 282 9.18 -7.44 9.47
CA LEU A 282 10.48 -7.90 8.95
C LEU A 282 11.53 -8.02 10.06
N LYS A 283 11.59 -7.03 10.95
CA LYS A 283 12.52 -7.02 12.08
C LYS A 283 12.32 -8.25 12.97
N GLU A 284 11.07 -8.56 13.29
CA GLU A 284 10.72 -9.69 14.17
C GLU A 284 11.01 -11.01 13.48
N GLN A 285 10.66 -11.16 12.19
CA GLN A 285 10.97 -12.35 11.41
C GLN A 285 12.48 -12.66 11.39
N LEU A 286 13.32 -11.65 11.13
CA LEU A 286 14.77 -11.84 11.11
C LEU A 286 15.33 -12.12 12.51
N MET A 287 14.79 -11.49 13.55
CA MET A 287 15.21 -11.73 14.93
C MET A 287 14.84 -13.14 15.42
N GLU A 288 13.65 -13.61 15.05
CA GLU A 288 13.19 -14.96 15.36
C GLU A 288 14.09 -16.00 14.67
N TRP A 289 14.33 -15.86 13.37
CA TRP A 289 15.22 -16.75 12.62
C TRP A 289 16.64 -16.78 13.23
N LEU A 290 17.23 -15.60 13.51
CA LEU A 290 18.55 -15.51 14.17
C LEU A 290 18.55 -16.13 15.58
N GLY A 291 17.40 -16.11 16.27
CA GLY A 291 17.24 -16.77 17.58
C GLY A 291 17.36 -18.29 17.45
N TYR A 292 16.65 -18.89 16.49
CA TYR A 292 16.74 -20.33 16.23
C TYR A 292 18.14 -20.76 15.83
N GLU A 293 18.82 -19.98 14.97
CA GLU A 293 20.21 -20.26 14.59
C GLU A 293 21.16 -20.20 15.80
N LEU A 294 20.98 -19.21 16.68
CA LEU A 294 21.79 -19.10 17.90
C LEU A 294 21.61 -20.32 18.80
N ASP A 295 20.37 -20.73 19.05
CA ASP A 295 20.05 -21.90 19.88
C ASP A 295 20.64 -23.20 19.30
N CYS A 296 20.63 -23.32 17.97
CA CYS A 296 21.24 -24.44 17.24
C CYS A 296 22.75 -24.50 17.47
N PHE A 297 23.48 -23.40 17.24
CA PHE A 297 24.94 -23.38 17.42
C PHE A 297 25.35 -23.50 18.89
N GLU A 298 24.59 -22.94 19.83
CA GLU A 298 24.83 -23.17 21.27
C GLU A 298 24.70 -24.65 21.64
N SER A 299 23.70 -25.33 21.09
CA SER A 299 23.49 -26.76 21.31
C SER A 299 24.65 -27.58 20.72
N LEU A 300 25.14 -27.23 19.54
CA LEU A 300 26.31 -27.86 18.92
C LEU A 300 27.58 -27.69 19.77
N ILE A 301 27.83 -26.48 20.29
CA ILE A 301 28.98 -26.21 21.18
C ILE A 301 28.90 -27.08 22.44
N ARG A 302 27.71 -27.23 23.05
CA ARG A 302 27.52 -28.07 24.23
C ARG A 302 27.79 -29.55 23.91
N LEU A 303 27.34 -30.03 22.76
CA LEU A 303 27.59 -31.41 22.32
C LEU A 303 29.07 -31.68 22.06
N ASP A 304 29.77 -30.75 21.43
CA ASP A 304 31.22 -30.85 21.20
C ASP A 304 31.99 -30.90 22.53
N ALA A 305 31.62 -30.05 23.49
CA ALA A 305 32.21 -30.04 24.83
C ALA A 305 31.99 -31.38 25.58
N MET A 306 30.78 -31.96 25.48
CA MET A 306 30.50 -33.28 26.05
C MET A 306 31.34 -34.37 25.40
N ARG A 307 31.44 -34.39 24.07
CA ARG A 307 32.25 -35.38 23.33
C ARG A 307 33.73 -35.30 23.71
N SER A 308 34.29 -34.09 23.83
CA SER A 308 35.66 -33.90 24.29
C SER A 308 35.87 -34.41 25.72
N ALA A 309 34.91 -34.18 26.62
CA ALA A 309 35.00 -34.69 28.00
C ALA A 309 35.00 -36.23 28.06
N TYR A 310 34.18 -36.90 27.25
CA TYR A 310 34.16 -38.37 27.16
C TYR A 310 35.45 -38.94 26.55
N SER A 311 36.04 -38.26 25.57
CA SER A 311 37.30 -38.70 24.94
C SER A 311 38.52 -38.57 25.85
N CYS A 312 38.47 -37.74 26.90
CA CYS A 312 39.55 -37.61 27.88
C CYS A 312 39.43 -38.60 29.06
N MET A 313 38.31 -39.29 29.19
CA MET A 313 38.08 -40.28 30.25
C MET A 313 38.37 -41.73 29.83
N ASN A 314 38.56 -41.98 28.53
CA ASN A 314 38.99 -43.25 27.96
C ASN A 314 40.46 -43.17 27.53
#